data_AF-A0A1S2YD39-F1
#
_entry.id   AF-A0A1S2YD39-F1
#
_cell.length_a   1.000
_cell.length_b   1.000
_cell.length_c   1.000
_cell.angle_alpha   90.00
_cell.angle_beta   90.00
_cell.angle_gamma   90.00
#
_symmetry.space_group_name_H-M   'P 1'
#
loop_
_entity.id
_entity.type
_entity.pdbx_description
1 polymer ?
#
loop_
_entity_poly.entity_id
_entity_poly.type
_entity_poly.pdbx_seq_one_letter_code
_entity_poly.pdbx_strand_id
1 'polypeptide(L)'
;MMKVQIQSLGVLMVVLLASTTTANIILPSVFLPIKDVNNPKLADLGNFAVVEHVKQTGKDQLKFEKILKAEYYFPDDVHQFYLIFSATNASGISNQYDALVNENESNHSIKLVAFETYVH
;
A
#
# COMPACT_ATOMS: atom_id res chain seq x y z
N MET A 1 -53.96 -3.80 55.56
CA MET A 1 -54.74 -2.95 54.62
C MET A 1 -53.73 -2.27 53.70
N MET A 2 -53.47 -2.79 52.50
CA MET A 2 -54.25 -2.67 51.24
C MET A 2 -53.72 -1.51 50.37
N LYS A 3 -52.93 -1.91 49.36
CA LYS A 3 -52.78 -1.39 47.99
C LYS A 3 -52.18 0.00 47.79
N VAL A 4 -50.90 0.03 47.40
CA VAL A 4 -50.35 1.10 46.55
C VAL A 4 -50.79 0.79 45.11
N GLN A 5 -51.59 1.67 44.53
CA GLN A 5 -52.12 1.57 43.18
C GLN A 5 -51.02 1.85 42.15
N ILE A 6 -50.78 0.90 41.25
CA ILE A 6 -49.94 1.11 40.06
C ILE A 6 -50.85 1.73 38.99
N GLN A 7 -50.82 3.05 38.88
CA GLN A 7 -51.42 3.78 37.76
C GLN A 7 -50.47 4.89 37.30
N SER A 8 -49.69 4.64 36.26
CA SER A 8 -49.79 5.43 35.03
C SER A 8 -48.79 4.89 34.01
N LEU A 9 -49.36 4.40 32.93
CA LEU A 9 -48.77 4.22 31.62
C LEU A 9 -48.02 5.50 31.21
N GLY A 10 -46.74 5.40 30.83
CA GLY A 10 -46.00 6.61 30.45
C GLY A 10 -44.53 6.38 30.12
N VAL A 11 -44.29 6.01 28.85
CA VAL A 11 -43.02 6.18 28.14
C VAL A 11 -41.90 5.22 28.59
N LEU A 12 -41.99 3.99 28.07
CA LEU A 12 -40.80 3.22 27.69
C LEU A 12 -40.01 4.10 26.70
N MET A 13 -39.05 4.87 27.20
CA MET A 13 -38.15 5.66 26.37
C MET A 13 -37.17 4.67 25.72
N VAL A 14 -37.63 4.01 24.66
CA VAL A 14 -36.73 3.38 23.70
C VAL A 14 -35.98 4.54 23.06
N VAL A 15 -34.83 4.88 23.64
CA VAL A 15 -33.87 5.75 22.98
C VAL A 15 -33.35 4.94 21.80
N LEU A 16 -34.08 5.01 20.69
CA LEU A 16 -33.63 4.57 19.39
C LEU A 16 -32.53 5.56 19.01
N LEU A 17 -31.32 5.34 19.54
CA LEU A 17 -30.14 5.90 18.93
C LEU A 17 -30.07 5.25 17.55
N ALA A 18 -30.64 5.94 16.56
CA ALA A 18 -30.33 5.70 15.18
C ALA A 18 -28.82 5.94 15.05
N SER A 19 -28.04 4.89 15.23
CA SER A 19 -26.67 4.87 14.78
C SER A 19 -26.74 5.13 13.29
N THR A 20 -26.51 6.37 12.88
CA THR A 20 -26.16 6.65 11.49
C THR A 20 -24.87 5.89 11.28
N THR A 21 -24.97 4.68 10.74
CA THR A 21 -23.83 4.05 10.09
C THR A 21 -23.44 5.05 9.01
N THR A 22 -22.42 5.85 9.26
CA THR A 22 -21.62 6.39 8.17
C THR A 22 -21.33 5.18 7.31
N ALA A 23 -21.86 5.18 6.09
CA ALA A 23 -21.38 4.25 5.09
C ALA A 23 -19.89 4.52 5.02
N ASN A 24 -19.08 3.65 5.62
CA ASN A 24 -17.67 3.62 5.32
C ASN A 24 -17.64 3.41 3.82
N ILE A 25 -17.26 4.46 3.08
CA ILE A 25 -16.99 4.31 1.66
C ILE A 25 -15.74 3.43 1.63
N ILE A 26 -15.92 2.11 1.54
CA ILE A 26 -14.84 1.19 1.25
C ILE A 26 -14.57 1.38 -0.25
N LEU A 27 -13.77 2.41 -0.59
CA LEU A 27 -13.09 2.43 -1.87
C LEU A 27 -12.05 1.30 -1.80
N PRO A 28 -12.08 0.29 -2.69
CA PRO A 28 -10.91 -0.54 -2.84
C PRO A 28 -9.79 0.34 -3.41
N SER A 29 -8.81 0.66 -2.57
CA SER A 29 -7.42 0.17 -2.63
C SER A 29 -6.99 -0.58 -3.92
N VAL A 30 -7.31 -0.07 -5.11
CA VAL A 30 -6.90 -0.69 -6.40
C VAL A 30 -5.68 0.04 -6.93
N PHE A 31 -4.56 -0.67 -6.95
CA PHE A 31 -3.40 -0.29 -7.76
C PHE A 31 -3.79 -0.29 -9.24
N LEU A 32 -3.45 0.80 -9.94
CA LEU A 32 -3.73 0.97 -11.36
C LEU A 32 -2.48 0.67 -12.18
N PRO A 33 -2.58 -0.08 -13.29
CA PRO A 33 -1.41 -0.44 -14.09
C PRO A 33 -0.83 0.79 -14.80
N ILE A 34 0.50 0.91 -14.79
CA ILE A 34 1.25 1.87 -15.60
C ILE A 34 1.60 1.19 -16.93
N LYS A 35 1.07 1.72 -18.04
CA LYS A 35 1.26 1.11 -19.37
C LYS A 35 2.69 1.23 -19.90
N ASP A 36 3.32 2.37 -19.67
CA ASP A 36 4.69 2.63 -20.13
C ASP A 36 5.69 2.22 -19.05
N VAL A 37 6.10 0.95 -19.09
CA VAL A 37 7.12 0.41 -18.19
C VAL A 37 8.53 0.95 -18.47
N ASN A 38 8.75 1.62 -19.61
CA ASN A 38 10.04 2.23 -19.96
C ASN A 38 10.13 3.69 -19.49
N ASN A 39 9.14 4.19 -18.74
CA ASN A 39 9.20 5.51 -18.13
C ASN A 39 10.45 5.61 -17.24
N PRO A 40 11.34 6.61 -17.46
CA PRO A 40 12.59 6.73 -16.73
C PRO A 40 12.40 6.82 -15.22
N LYS A 41 11.30 7.41 -14.74
CA LYS A 41 10.97 7.46 -13.31
C LYS A 41 10.84 6.06 -12.71
N LEU A 42 10.27 5.11 -13.44
CA LEU A 42 10.13 3.74 -12.94
C LEU A 42 11.49 3.04 -12.85
N ALA A 43 12.39 3.30 -13.80
CA ALA A 43 13.77 2.81 -13.72
C ALA A 43 14.51 3.39 -12.50
N ASP A 44 14.33 4.67 -12.21
CA ASP A 44 14.90 5.32 -11.02
C ASP A 44 14.36 4.70 -9.72
N LEU A 45 13.04 4.47 -9.64
CA LEU A 45 12.41 3.82 -8.48
C LEU A 45 12.85 2.35 -8.32
N GLY A 46 12.98 1.61 -9.42
CA GLY A 46 13.49 0.23 -9.39
C GLY A 46 14.96 0.16 -8.94
N ASN A 47 15.79 1.07 -9.44
CA ASN A 47 17.18 1.19 -8.99
C ASN A 47 17.27 1.60 -7.51
N PHE A 48 16.44 2.55 -7.07
CA PHE A 48 16.33 2.93 -5.66
C PHE A 48 15.97 1.73 -4.78
N ALA A 49 14.97 0.93 -5.17
CA ALA A 49 14.53 -0.24 -4.41
C ALA A 49 15.67 -1.26 -4.23
N VAL A 50 16.43 -1.55 -5.29
CA VAL A 50 17.60 -2.43 -5.23
C VAL A 50 18.68 -1.87 -4.30
N VAL A 51 19.05 -0.60 -4.46
CA VAL A 51 20.10 0.03 -3.63
C VAL A 51 19.71 0.04 -2.16
N GLU A 52 18.47 0.41 -1.84
CA GLU A 52 17.99 0.48 -0.46
C GLU A 52 17.86 -0.93 0.15
N HIS A 53 17.42 -1.94 -0.62
CA HIS A 53 17.39 -3.32 -0.15
C HIS A 53 18.79 -3.87 0.18
N VAL A 54 19.76 -3.66 -0.71
CA VAL A 54 21.17 -4.08 -0.49
C VAL A 54 21.74 -3.39 0.73
N LYS A 55 21.46 -2.09 0.92
CA LYS A 55 21.87 -1.32 2.10
C LYS A 55 21.25 -1.85 3.39
N GLN A 56 19.96 -2.23 3.37
CA GLN A 56 19.24 -2.73 4.55
C GLN A 56 19.66 -4.15 4.95
N THR A 57 19.92 -5.02 3.98
CA THR A 57 20.17 -6.44 4.25
C THR A 57 21.65 -6.80 4.28
N GLY A 58 22.51 -6.00 3.63
CA GLY A 58 23.91 -6.35 3.37
C GLY A 58 24.07 -7.60 2.48
N LYS A 59 22.98 -8.08 1.86
CA LYS A 59 22.97 -9.28 1.01
C LYS A 59 23.25 -8.93 -0.44
N ASP A 60 23.66 -9.97 -1.17
CA ASP A 60 23.89 -10.09 -2.61
C ASP A 60 23.86 -8.78 -3.38
N GLN A 61 25.00 -8.41 -3.97
CA GLN A 61 25.12 -7.24 -4.84
C GLN A 61 24.16 -7.38 -6.03
N LEU A 62 22.93 -6.94 -5.84
CA LEU A 62 21.89 -6.89 -6.85
C LEU A 62 22.12 -5.66 -7.71
N LYS A 63 21.92 -5.83 -9.01
CA LYS A 63 21.94 -4.74 -9.99
C LYS A 63 20.63 -4.73 -10.73
N PHE A 64 19.90 -3.62 -10.61
CA PHE A 64 18.67 -3.38 -11.35
C PHE A 64 18.92 -3.50 -12.86
N GLU A 65 18.01 -4.15 -13.58
CA GLU A 65 18.06 -4.26 -15.05
C GLU A 65 16.92 -3.46 -15.71
N LYS A 66 15.67 -3.83 -15.43
CA LYS A 66 14.49 -3.20 -16.06
C LYS A 66 13.19 -3.49 -15.31
N ILE A 67 12.21 -2.61 -15.50
CA ILE A 67 10.83 -2.82 -15.07
C ILE A 67 10.13 -3.80 -16.02
N LEU A 68 9.38 -4.74 -15.45
CA LEU A 68 8.55 -5.70 -16.17
C LEU A 68 7.07 -5.32 -16.08
N LYS A 69 6.63 -4.89 -14.89
CA LYS A 69 5.29 -4.35 -14.63
C LYS A 69 5.39 -3.27 -13.56
N ALA A 70 4.49 -2.31 -13.62
CA ALA A 70 4.36 -1.31 -12.57
C ALA A 70 2.89 -0.97 -12.39
N GLU A 71 2.51 -0.73 -11.15
CA GLU A 71 1.19 -0.25 -10.77
C GLU A 71 1.34 0.90 -9.78
N TYR A 72 0.35 1.78 -9.71
CA TYR A 72 0.37 2.93 -8.83
C TYR A 72 -0.90 3.07 -8.01
N TYR A 73 -0.77 3.66 -6.83
CA TYR A 73 -1.89 4.09 -6.02
C TYR A 73 -1.55 5.42 -5.35
N PHE A 74 -2.32 6.47 -5.65
CA PHE A 74 -2.07 7.84 -5.18
C PHE A 74 -3.22 8.28 -4.25
N PRO A 75 -3.27 7.77 -3.01
CA PRO A 75 -4.34 8.10 -2.08
C PRO A 75 -4.34 9.57 -1.66
N ASP A 76 -3.16 10.19 -1.52
CA ASP A 76 -2.93 11.59 -1.11
C ASP A 76 -1.49 11.99 -1.51
N ASP A 77 -0.79 12.81 -0.71
CA ASP A 77 0.62 13.24 -0.88
C ASP A 77 1.66 12.11 -0.89
N VAL A 78 1.24 10.86 -0.65
CA VAL A 78 2.11 9.68 -0.71
C VAL A 78 1.72 8.84 -1.91
N HIS A 79 2.55 8.89 -2.94
CA HIS A 79 2.44 8.08 -4.14
C HIS A 79 3.05 6.71 -3.91
N GLN A 80 2.25 5.65 -4.05
CA GLN A 80 2.71 4.27 -3.91
C GLN A 80 2.94 3.67 -5.30
N PHE A 81 4.06 2.99 -5.47
CA PHE A 81 4.42 2.25 -6.68
C PHE A 81 4.69 0.79 -6.32
N TYR A 82 3.90 -0.11 -6.89
CA TYR A 82 4.18 -1.54 -6.86
C TYR A 82 4.89 -1.92 -8.16
N LEU A 83 6.13 -2.39 -8.04
CA LEU A 83 7.03 -2.62 -9.16
C LEU A 83 7.37 -4.11 -9.22
N ILE A 84 7.27 -4.71 -10.41
CA ILE A 84 7.88 -6.01 -10.71
C ILE A 84 9.01 -5.74 -11.70
N PHE A 85 10.22 -6.16 -11.37
CA PHE A 85 11.42 -5.87 -12.15
C PHE A 85 12.40 -7.03 -12.15
N SER A 86 13.34 -7.03 -13.09
CA SER A 86 14.47 -7.96 -13.08
C SER A 86 15.72 -7.30 -12.50
N ALA A 87 16.49 -8.09 -11.75
CA ALA A 87 17.80 -7.70 -11.23
C ALA A 87 18.78 -8.88 -11.28
N THR A 88 20.04 -8.58 -11.55
CA THR A 88 21.12 -9.57 -11.57
C THR A 88 21.87 -9.59 -10.25
N ASN A 89 22.25 -10.78 -9.78
CA ASN A 89 23.15 -10.92 -8.65
C ASN A 89 24.63 -10.80 -9.08
N ALA A 90 25.55 -10.91 -8.11
CA ALA A 90 26.99 -10.85 -8.36
C ALA A 90 27.51 -11.92 -9.34
N SER A 91 26.82 -13.05 -9.47
CA SER A 91 27.13 -14.12 -10.42
C SER A 91 26.54 -13.88 -11.82
N GLY A 92 25.86 -12.75 -12.05
CA GLY A 92 25.22 -12.41 -13.32
C GLY A 92 23.91 -13.15 -13.56
N ILE A 93 23.36 -13.84 -12.55
CA ILE A 93 22.08 -14.54 -12.67
C ILE A 93 20.96 -13.52 -12.47
N SER A 94 20.11 -13.36 -13.49
CA SER A 94 18.93 -12.50 -13.45
C SER A 94 17.76 -13.23 -12.77
N ASN A 95 17.10 -12.57 -11.84
CA ASN A 95 15.87 -13.01 -11.18
C ASN A 95 14.84 -11.86 -11.16
N GLN A 96 13.58 -12.20 -10.90
CA GLN A 96 12.50 -11.23 -10.76
C GLN A 96 12.21 -10.93 -9.29
N TYR A 97 11.86 -9.68 -9.03
CA TYR A 97 11.55 -9.18 -7.70
C TYR A 97 10.34 -8.27 -7.78
N ASP A 98 9.59 -8.22 -6.68
CA ASP A 98 8.59 -7.20 -6.46
C ASP A 98 9.04 -6.25 -5.35
N ALA A 99 8.68 -4.98 -5.50
CA ALA A 99 8.92 -3.97 -4.49
C ALA A 99 7.75 -2.99 -4.39
N LEU A 100 7.47 -2.57 -3.16
CA LEU A 100 6.58 -1.46 -2.86
C LEU A 100 7.41 -0.25 -2.45
N VAL A 101 7.27 0.85 -3.20
CA VAL A 101 7.99 2.10 -2.97
C VAL A 101 7.00 3.23 -2.73
N ASN A 102 7.23 4.01 -1.69
CA ASN A 102 6.46 5.21 -1.39
C ASN A 102 7.28 6.45 -1.69
N GLU A 103 6.72 7.36 -2.48
CA GLU A 103 7.23 8.70 -2.73
C GLU A 103 6.31 9.70 -2.04
N ASN A 104 6.87 10.56 -1.19
CA ASN A 104 6.13 11.63 -0.53
C ASN A 104 6.38 12.95 -1.26
N GLU A 105 5.34 13.50 -1.89
CA GLU A 105 5.43 14.73 -2.68
C GLU A 105 5.72 15.96 -1.80
N SER A 106 5.22 16.01 -0.57
CA SER A 106 5.37 17.17 0.32
C SER A 106 6.83 17.41 0.75
N ASN A 107 7.64 16.35 0.86
CA ASN A 107 9.04 16.44 1.31
C ASN A 107 10.05 15.76 0.38
N HIS A 108 9.60 15.30 -0.79
CA HIS A 108 10.41 14.63 -1.81
C HIS A 108 11.19 13.40 -1.31
N SER A 109 10.71 12.75 -0.24
CA SER A 109 11.36 11.54 0.27
C SER A 109 10.82 10.29 -0.42
N ILE A 110 11.72 9.35 -0.71
CA ILE A 110 11.39 8.03 -1.26
C ILE A 110 11.74 6.98 -0.21
N LYS A 111 10.86 6.01 0.00
CA LYS A 111 11.03 4.93 0.99
C LYS A 111 10.71 3.58 0.37
N LEU A 112 11.58 2.60 0.62
CA LEU A 112 11.31 1.20 0.33
C LEU A 112 10.43 0.63 1.46
N VAL A 113 9.27 0.11 1.11
CA VAL A 113 8.31 -0.47 2.04
C VAL A 113 8.43 -1.99 2.09
N ALA A 114 8.55 -2.63 0.93
CA ALA A 114 8.69 -4.07 0.79
C ALA A 114 9.60 -4.41 -0.40
N PHE A 115 10.29 -5.55 -0.31
CA PHE A 115 11.14 -6.09 -1.36
C PHE A 115 11.19 -7.61 -1.22
N GLU A 116 10.70 -8.34 -2.22
CA GLU A 116 10.62 -9.81 -2.20
C GLU A 116 11.02 -10.42 -3.55
N THR A 117 11.36 -11.71 -3.54
CA THR A 117 11.50 -12.47 -4.79
C THR A 117 10.13 -12.71 -5.38
N TYR A 118 9.95 -12.34 -6.65
CA TYR A 118 8.66 -12.47 -7.29
C TYR A 118 8.43 -13.92 -7.74
N VAL A 119 7.44 -14.58 -7.12
CA VAL A 119 7.03 -15.95 -7.43
C VAL A 119 5.66 -15.91 -8.10
N HIS A 120 5.58 -16.50 -9.30
CA HIS A 120 4.35 -16.58 -10.10
C HIS A 120 3.33 -17.59 -9.57
#